data_AF-A0A6I2WUM9-F1
#
_entry.id   AF-A0A6I2WUM9-F1
#
_cell.length_a   1.000
_cell.length_b   1.000
_cell.length_c   1.000
_cell.angle_alpha   90.00
_cell.angle_beta   90.00
_cell.angle_gamma   90.00
#
_symmetry.space_group_name_H-M   'P 1'
#
loop_
_entity.id
_entity.type
_entity.pdbx_description
1 polymer ?
#
loop_
_entity_poly.entity_id
_entity_poly.type
_entity_poly.pdbx_seq_one_letter_code
_entity_poly.pdbx_strand_id
1 'polypeptide(L)' 'MGASRRYVFPEPGDTLATLAERVMPGQPDAAKTLLSWNLHLAMRPFPVGAPGEILCTDVVYLEPPTARAGA' A
#
# COMPACT_ATOMS: atom_id res chain seq x y z
N MET A 1 -16.92 11.77 13.44
CA MET A 1 -16.64 10.74 12.42
C MET A 1 -15.13 10.79 12.15
N GLY A 2 -14.41 9.68 12.25
CA GLY A 2 -12.97 9.65 11.96
C GLY A 2 -12.72 9.87 10.46
N ALA A 3 -11.64 10.58 10.12
CA ALA A 3 -11.26 10.79 8.73
C ALA A 3 -10.88 9.45 8.07
N SER A 4 -11.38 9.21 6.87
CA SER A 4 -11.02 8.04 6.05
C SER A 4 -9.57 8.18 5.58
N ARG A 5 -8.76 7.12 5.69
CA ARG A 5 -7.39 7.10 5.16
C ARG A 5 -7.40 7.27 3.64
N ARG A 6 -6.47 8.07 3.12
CA ARG A 6 -6.25 8.21 1.68
C ARG A 6 -5.78 6.89 1.08
N TYR A 7 -6.29 6.54 -0.09
CA TYR A 7 -5.92 5.32 -0.80
C TYR A 7 -5.93 5.52 -2.32
N VAL A 8 -5.31 4.58 -3.04
CA VAL A 8 -5.29 4.48 -4.49
C VAL A 8 -5.52 3.04 -4.94
N PHE A 9 -5.87 2.88 -6.22
CA PHE A 9 -5.88 1.60 -6.90
C PHE A 9 -4.63 1.49 -7.80
N PRO A 10 -3.94 0.34 -7.82
CA PRO A 10 -2.85 0.09 -8.75
C PRO A 10 -3.33 0.08 -10.20
N GLU A 11 -2.44 0.44 -11.11
CA GLU A 11 -2.63 0.33 -12.56
C GLU A 11 -2.17 -1.04 -13.07
N PRO A 12 -2.63 -1.49 -14.25
CA PRO A 12 -2.14 -2.74 -14.84
C PRO A 12 -0.62 -2.73 -15.03
N GLY A 13 0.06 -3.74 -14.47
CA GLY A 13 1.52 -3.86 -14.53
C GLY A 13 2.26 -3.17 -13.39
N ASP A 14 1.56 -2.50 -12.48
CA ASP A 14 2.20 -1.98 -11.27
C ASP A 14 2.79 -3.12 -10.42
N THR A 15 3.89 -2.78 -9.76
CA THR A 15 4.40 -3.47 -8.59
C THR A 15 4.25 -2.54 -7.38
N LEU A 16 4.41 -3.07 -6.17
CA LEU A 16 4.46 -2.22 -5.00
C LEU A 16 5.60 -1.19 -5.06
N ALA A 17 6.72 -1.54 -5.69
CA ALA A 17 7.86 -0.64 -5.86
C ALA A 17 7.54 0.52 -6.81
N THR A 18 7.03 0.24 -8.00
CA THR A 18 6.67 1.28 -8.99
C THR A 18 5.54 2.17 -8.47
N LEU A 19 4.55 1.59 -7.80
CA LEU A 19 3.49 2.35 -7.15
C LEU A 19 4.05 3.26 -6.05
N ALA A 20 4.96 2.76 -5.21
CA ALA A 20 5.57 3.52 -4.13
C ALA A 20 6.40 4.72 -4.66
N GLU A 21 7.15 4.53 -5.74
CA GLU A 21 7.87 5.63 -6.41
C GLU A 21 6.92 6.72 -6.93
N ARG A 22 5.75 6.32 -7.47
CA ARG A 22 4.73 7.25 -7.99
C ARG A 22 4.05 8.05 -6.88
N VAL A 23 3.73 7.42 -5.75
CA VAL A 23 2.92 8.03 -4.69
C VAL A 23 3.75 8.65 -3.55
N MET A 24 5.02 8.24 -3.40
CA MET A 24 5.96 8.72 -2.38
C MET A 24 7.34 9.02 -3.00
N PRO A 25 7.42 9.93 -3.99
CA PRO A 25 8.66 10.20 -4.72
C PRO A 25 9.76 10.70 -3.78
N GLY A 26 10.95 10.10 -3.87
CA GLY A 26 12.13 10.47 -3.08
C GLY A 26 12.12 9.97 -1.64
N GLN A 27 11.10 9.21 -1.21
CA GLN A 27 11.05 8.63 0.13
C GLN A 27 11.95 7.37 0.19
N PRO A 28 12.95 7.31 1.09
CA PRO A 28 13.69 6.09 1.31
C PRO A 28 12.77 4.98 1.83
N ASP A 29 13.00 3.74 1.36
CA ASP A 29 12.22 2.55 1.71
C ASP A 29 10.70 2.67 1.44
N ALA A 30 10.28 3.53 0.50
CA ALA A 30 8.87 3.81 0.20
C ALA A 30 8.00 2.56 0.06
N ALA A 31 8.47 1.54 -0.66
CA ALA A 31 7.75 0.27 -0.84
C ALA A 31 7.53 -0.48 0.48
N LYS A 32 8.54 -0.51 1.37
CA LYS A 32 8.42 -1.15 2.69
C LYS A 32 7.47 -0.36 3.60
N THR A 33 7.56 0.97 3.57
CA THR A 33 6.63 1.85 4.28
C THR A 33 5.20 1.61 3.82
N LEU A 34 4.98 1.61 2.51
CA LEU A 34 3.68 1.36 1.92
C LEU A 34 3.16 -0.04 2.28
N LEU A 35 4.00 -1.07 2.23
CA LEU A 35 3.65 -2.43 2.66
C LEU A 35 3.22 -2.46 4.14
N SER A 36 3.95 -1.77 5.02
CA SER A 36 3.65 -1.72 6.45
C SER A 36 2.29 -1.08 6.77
N TRP A 37 1.81 -0.18 5.92
CA TRP A 37 0.48 0.44 6.05
C TRP A 37 -0.65 -0.42 5.46
N ASN A 38 -0.30 -1.41 4.65
CA ASN A 38 -1.18 -2.28 3.88
C ASN A 38 -1.00 -3.75 4.28
N LEU A 39 -1.21 -4.05 5.58
CA LEU A 39 -1.03 -5.40 6.12
C LEU A 39 -1.85 -6.48 5.40
N HIS A 40 -2.99 -6.13 4.78
CA HIS A 40 -3.77 -7.05 3.97
C HIS A 40 -3.04 -7.52 2.71
N LEU A 41 -2.11 -6.71 2.17
CA LEU A 41 -1.22 -7.11 1.08
C LEU A 41 -0.05 -7.94 1.62
N ALA A 42 0.52 -7.53 2.76
CA ALA A 42 1.64 -8.24 3.39
C ALA A 42 1.30 -9.67 3.82
N MET A 43 0.05 -9.91 4.23
CA MET A 43 -0.43 -11.21 4.69
C MET A 43 -0.92 -12.14 3.56
N ARG A 44 -0.76 -11.75 2.28
CA ARG A 44 -1.24 -12.57 1.17
C ARG A 44 -0.43 -13.86 1.02
N PRO A 45 -1.09 -14.99 0.70
CA PRO A 45 -0.42 -16.28 0.54
C PRO A 45 0.46 -16.37 -0.71
N PHE A 46 0.27 -15.48 -1.69
CA PHE A 46 1.18 -15.32 -2.83
C PHE A 46 2.09 -14.12 -2.56
N PRO A 47 3.42 -14.32 -2.49
CA PRO A 47 4.32 -13.26 -2.03
C PRO A 47 4.38 -12.11 -3.03
N VAL A 48 4.28 -10.91 -2.48
CA VAL A 48 4.54 -9.64 -3.14
C VAL A 48 6.08 -9.53 -3.36
N GLY A 49 6.65 -10.14 -4.43
CA GLY A 49 7.93 -9.69 -5.05
C GLY A 49 8.13 -9.76 -6.60
N ALA A 50 7.10 -9.93 -7.44
CA ALA A 50 7.14 -10.03 -8.92
C ALA A 50 6.26 -8.98 -9.65
N PRO A 51 6.43 -8.77 -10.98
CA PRO A 51 5.51 -7.95 -11.78
C PRO A 51 4.05 -8.43 -11.63
N GLY A 52 3.16 -7.57 -11.12
CA GLY A 52 1.72 -7.85 -11.01
C GLY A 52 1.22 -8.58 -9.74
N GLU A 53 1.94 -8.59 -8.61
CA GLU A 53 1.40 -9.15 -7.35
C GLU A 53 0.56 -8.18 -6.50
N ILE A 54 0.46 -6.92 -6.91
CA ILE A 54 -0.67 -6.06 -6.54
C ILE A 54 -1.67 -6.00 -7.70
N LEU A 55 -2.94 -6.26 -7.39
CA LEU A 55 -4.03 -6.28 -8.36
C LEU A 55 -4.59 -4.86 -8.53
N CYS A 56 -5.12 -4.54 -9.72
CA CYS A 56 -5.79 -3.25 -9.93
C CYS A 56 -7.04 -3.05 -9.05
N THR A 57 -7.55 -4.13 -8.46
CA THR A 57 -8.67 -4.11 -7.51
C THR A 57 -8.21 -3.93 -6.06
N ASP A 58 -6.90 -3.91 -5.80
CA ASP A 58 -6.38 -3.70 -4.45
C ASP A 58 -6.55 -2.24 -4.02
N VAL A 59 -6.97 -2.07 -2.77
CA VAL A 59 -6.92 -0.78 -2.09
C VAL A 59 -5.55 -0.65 -1.45
N VAL A 60 -4.80 0.38 -1.84
CA VAL A 60 -3.49 0.70 -1.27
C VAL A 60 -3.59 2.02 -0.51
N TYR A 61 -3.52 1.94 0.82
CA TYR A 61 -3.51 3.09 1.71
C TYR A 61 -2.18 3.84 1.61
N LEU A 62 -2.28 5.17 1.51
CA LEU A 62 -1.14 6.10 1.41
C LEU A 62 -0.80 6.78 2.74
N GLU A 63 -1.44 6.33 3.82
CA GLU A 63 -1.34 6.92 5.14
C GLU A 63 -1.25 5.81 6.19
N PRO A 64 -0.54 6.03 7.30
CA PRO A 64 -0.42 5.04 8.36
C PRO A 64 -1.80 4.68 8.93
N PRO A 65 -1.96 3.45 9.48
CA PRO A 65 -3.17 3.09 10.20
C PRO A 65 -3.43 4.10 11.32
N THR A 66 -4.61 4.71 11.31
CA THR A 66 -5.05 5.57 12.40
C THR A 66 -5.29 4.68 13.62
N ALA A 67 -4.62 4.96 14.74
CA ALA A 67 -4.94 4.31 15.99
C ALA A 67 -6.45 4.46 16.24
N ARG A 68 -7.13 3.35 16.51
CA ARG A 68 -8.48 3.44 17.07
C ARG A 68 -8.32 4.18 18.39
N ALA A 69 -8.92 5.37 18.52
CA ALA A 69 -9.08 5.99 19.84
C ALA A 69 -9.69 4.89 20.74
N GLY A 70 -8.99 4.56 21.82
CA GLY A 70 -9.16 3.30 22.56
C GLY A 70 -10.62 2.94 22.83
N ALA A 71 -10.91 1.64 22.74
CA ALA A 71 -12.13 1.05 23.28
C ALA A 71 -12.11 1.08 24.81
#